data_AF-A0A022XQQ0-F1
#
_entry.id   AF-A0A022XQQ0-F1
#
_cell.length_a   1.000
_cell.length_b   1.000
_cell.length_c   1.000
_cell.angle_alpha   90.00
_cell.angle_beta   90.00
_cell.angle_gamma   90.00
#
_symmetry.space_group_name_H-M   'P 1'
#
loop_
_entity.id
_entity.type
_entity.pdbx_description
1 polymer ?
#
loop_
_entity_poly.entity_id
_entity_poly.type
_entity_poly.pdbx_seq_one_letter_code
_entity_poly.pdbx_strand_id
1 'polypeptide(L)'
;MAVEPHSSSPIPVEQLSKIAAEACDSTLEGVEQYEHEKVSEWSAQIINQVLRSLISSISSEEADKEEESKPDPKPTYRFNVTCTIIQQGFSSKEGSTNVEARGRRGMHCASGAYWDTKHDGMWTYKHPVAEEKGMDLVLNIVWFGSLR
;
A
#
# COMPACT_ATOMS: atom_id res chain seq x y z
N MET A 1 -2.19 -3.72 20.27
CA MET A 1 -3.07 -3.61 19.10
C MET A 1 -4.08 -2.53 19.41
N ALA A 2 -4.17 -1.47 18.61
CA ALA A 2 -5.24 -0.49 18.77
C ALA A 2 -6.55 -1.17 18.37
N VAL A 3 -7.61 -0.98 19.16
CA VAL A 3 -8.94 -1.48 18.83
C VAL A 3 -9.50 -0.50 17.82
N GLU A 4 -9.65 -0.91 16.56
CA GLU A 4 -10.23 -0.12 15.48
C GLU A 4 -11.74 -0.45 15.42
N PRO A 5 -12.65 0.39 15.95
CA PRO A 5 -14.07 0.22 15.71
C PRO A 5 -14.40 0.78 14.32
N HIS A 6 -15.02 -0.03 13.45
CA HIS A 6 -15.74 0.38 12.24
C HIS A 6 -15.17 1.57 11.41
N SER A 7 -14.41 1.25 10.36
CA SER A 7 -14.22 2.04 9.13
C SER A 7 -14.16 3.57 9.29
N SER A 8 -13.10 4.09 9.90
CA SER A 8 -12.73 5.52 9.88
C SER A 8 -11.92 5.92 8.64
N SER A 9 -11.79 5.03 7.65
CA SER A 9 -10.96 5.31 6.49
C SER A 9 -11.56 6.45 5.65
N PRO A 10 -10.75 7.45 5.23
CA PRO A 10 -11.22 8.54 4.39
C PRO A 10 -11.64 8.09 2.98
N ILE A 11 -11.30 6.86 2.60
CA ILE A 11 -11.57 6.28 1.29
C ILE A 11 -12.13 4.87 1.53
N PRO A 12 -13.16 4.42 0.79
CA PRO A 12 -13.63 3.04 0.85
C PRO A 12 -12.51 2.02 0.63
N VAL A 13 -12.54 0.91 1.37
CA VAL A 13 -11.49 -0.13 1.32
C VAL A 13 -11.36 -0.74 -0.08
N GLU A 14 -12.47 -0.83 -0.82
CA GLU A 14 -12.51 -1.28 -2.20
C GLU A 14 -11.70 -0.34 -3.12
N GLN A 15 -11.79 0.97 -2.89
CA GLN A 15 -11.01 1.96 -3.63
C GLN A 15 -9.53 1.92 -3.24
N LEU A 16 -9.20 1.76 -1.95
CA LEU A 16 -7.80 1.54 -1.52
C LEU A 16 -7.19 0.31 -2.19
N SER A 17 -7.95 -0.78 -2.25
CA SER A 17 -7.56 -2.03 -2.92
C SER A 17 -7.30 -1.82 -4.41
N LYS A 18 -8.19 -1.08 -5.09
CA LYS A 18 -8.04 -0.73 -6.50
C LYS A 18 -6.81 0.13 -6.75
N ILE A 19 -6.62 1.21 -5.98
CA ILE A 19 -5.45 2.10 -6.09
C ILE A 19 -4.15 1.32 -5.90
N ALA A 20 -4.08 0.46 -4.88
CA ALA A 20 -2.90 -0.33 -4.60
C ALA A 20 -2.61 -1.35 -5.72
N ALA A 21 -3.64 -2.02 -6.24
CA ALA A 21 -3.51 -2.96 -7.35
C ALA A 21 -3.00 -2.25 -8.62
N GLU A 22 -3.64 -1.16 -9.04
CA GLU A 22 -3.27 -0.40 -10.23
C GLU A 22 -1.82 0.12 -10.17
N ALA A 23 -1.38 0.60 -8.99
CA ALA A 23 -0.01 1.06 -8.80
C ALA A 23 1.02 -0.08 -8.88
N CYS A 24 0.68 -1.25 -8.33
CA CYS A 24 1.54 -2.43 -8.41
C CYS A 24 1.60 -3.00 -9.83
N ASP A 25 0.44 -3.15 -10.48
CA ASP A 25 0.31 -3.75 -11.81
C ASP A 25 1.04 -2.90 -12.86
N SER A 26 0.87 -1.58 -12.82
CA SER A 26 1.54 -0.66 -13.75
C SER A 26 3.06 -0.61 -13.54
N THR A 27 3.52 -0.65 -12.29
CA THR A 27 4.97 -0.63 -11.99
C THR A 27 5.64 -1.95 -12.36
N LEU A 28 4.93 -3.06 -12.18
CA LEU A 28 5.43 -4.40 -12.45
C LEU A 28 5.06 -4.90 -13.84
N GLU A 29 4.53 -4.05 -14.72
CA GLU A 29 4.22 -4.42 -16.09
C GLU A 29 5.50 -4.88 -16.82
N GLY A 30 5.45 -6.05 -17.45
CA GLY A 30 6.61 -6.65 -18.12
C GLY A 30 7.70 -7.20 -17.20
N VAL A 31 7.59 -7.08 -15.88
CA VAL A 31 8.53 -7.71 -14.93
C VAL A 31 8.22 -9.19 -14.83
N GLU A 32 9.17 -10.06 -15.18
CA GLU A 32 9.01 -11.51 -15.09
C GLU A 32 9.56 -12.11 -13.80
N GLN A 33 10.54 -11.45 -13.18
CA GLN A 33 11.23 -11.94 -11.99
C GLN A 33 11.70 -10.80 -11.09
N TYR A 34 11.98 -11.14 -9.82
CA TYR A 34 12.62 -10.23 -8.88
C TYR A 34 14.00 -9.79 -9.37
N GLU A 35 14.22 -8.48 -9.45
CA GLU A 35 15.53 -7.87 -9.78
C GLU A 35 15.94 -6.93 -8.65
N HIS A 36 16.94 -7.32 -7.86
CA HIS A 36 17.35 -6.57 -6.66
C HIS A 36 17.68 -5.09 -6.95
N GLU A 37 18.33 -4.82 -8.08
CA GLU A 37 18.75 -3.48 -8.49
C GLU A 37 17.56 -2.55 -8.76
N LYS A 38 16.42 -3.10 -9.21
CA LYS A 38 15.21 -2.33 -9.54
C LYS A 38 14.25 -2.16 -8.38
N VAL A 39 14.42 -2.89 -7.27
CA VAL A 39 13.52 -2.83 -6.11
C VAL A 39 13.37 -1.42 -5.54
N SER A 40 14.47 -0.67 -5.48
CA SER A 40 14.46 0.72 -5.03
C SER A 40 13.59 1.59 -5.93
N GLU A 41 13.71 1.42 -7.24
CA GLU A 41 12.91 2.13 -8.24
C GLU A 41 11.44 1.74 -8.16
N TRP A 42 11.12 0.43 -8.15
CA TRP A 42 9.76 -0.07 -8.08
C TRP A 42 9.03 0.41 -6.81
N SER A 43 9.68 0.28 -5.65
CA SER A 43 9.08 0.71 -4.39
C SER A 43 8.82 2.23 -4.37
N ALA A 44 9.74 3.04 -4.89
CA ALA A 44 9.55 4.48 -5.02
C ALA A 44 8.41 4.82 -6.00
N GLN A 45 8.32 4.15 -7.15
CA GLN A 45 7.25 4.36 -8.13
C GLN A 45 5.88 4.04 -7.53
N ILE A 46 5.74 2.87 -6.88
CA ILE A 46 4.48 2.46 -6.24
C ILE A 46 4.06 3.46 -5.16
N ILE A 47 4.98 3.83 -4.26
CA ILE A 47 4.68 4.80 -3.18
C ILE A 47 4.17 6.12 -3.77
N ASN A 48 4.86 6.64 -4.79
CA ASN A 48 4.49 7.90 -5.42
C ASN A 48 3.13 7.83 -6.14
N GLN A 49 2.84 6.73 -6.84
CA GLN A 49 1.55 6.55 -7.51
C GLN A 49 0.41 6.45 -6.50
N VAL A 50 0.55 5.62 -5.47
CA VAL A 50 -0.45 5.46 -4.41
C VAL A 50 -0.72 6.80 -3.71
N LEU A 51 0.32 7.54 -3.31
CA LEU A 51 0.15 8.84 -2.66
C LEU A 51 -0.62 9.85 -3.54
N ARG A 52 -0.31 9.90 -4.85
CA ARG A 52 -1.01 10.80 -5.79
C ARG A 52 -2.49 10.43 -5.91
N SER A 53 -2.79 9.14 -6.05
CA SER A 53 -4.17 8.66 -6.15
C SER A 53 -4.97 8.92 -4.87
N LEU A 54 -4.38 8.67 -3.70
CA LEU A 54 -5.03 8.93 -2.40
C LEU A 54 -5.39 10.42 -2.24
N ILE A 55 -4.46 11.32 -2.56
CA ILE A 55 -4.70 12.77 -2.48
C ILE A 55 -5.82 13.17 -3.45
N SER A 56 -5.79 12.67 -4.70
CA SER A 56 -6.80 12.98 -5.71
C SER A 56 -8.21 12.50 -5.33
N SER A 57 -8.32 11.31 -4.73
CA SER A 57 -9.60 10.76 -4.30
C SER A 57 -10.27 11.63 -3.23
N ILE A 58 -9.49 12.16 -2.29
CA ILE A 58 -10.02 12.95 -1.16
C ILE A 58 -10.38 14.37 -1.59
N SER A 59 -9.55 15.00 -2.41
CA SER A 59 -9.89 16.32 -2.96
C SER A 59 -11.16 16.29 -3.80
N SER A 60 -11.49 15.15 -4.41
CA SER A 60 -12.74 14.98 -5.17
C SER A 60 -13.95 14.84 -4.26
N GLU A 61 -13.85 14.14 -3.11
CA GLU A 61 -14.96 14.01 -2.16
C GLU A 61 -15.25 15.29 -1.35
N GLU A 62 -14.22 16.12 -1.12
CA GLU A 62 -14.38 17.41 -0.43
C GLU A 62 -15.08 18.45 -1.31
N ALA A 63 -14.90 18.38 -2.63
CA ALA A 63 -15.54 19.28 -3.58
C ALA A 63 -17.07 19.12 -3.63
N ASP A 64 -17.59 17.94 -3.28
CA ASP A 64 -19.03 17.65 -3.26
C ASP A 64 -19.72 18.09 -1.94
N LYS A 65 -18.96 18.55 -0.93
CA LYS A 65 -19.49 18.82 0.43
C LYS A 65 -19.44 20.27 0.91
N GLU A 66 -18.82 21.21 0.19
CA GLU A 66 -18.73 22.61 0.66
C GLU A 66 -19.36 23.62 -0.32
N GLU A 67 -20.56 24.10 0.04
CA GLU A 67 -21.02 25.44 -0.29
C GLU A 67 -20.13 26.49 0.42
N GLU A 68 -19.71 27.48 -0.36
CA GLU A 68 -19.40 28.87 0.02
C GLU A 68 -18.31 29.14 1.10
N SER A 69 -17.11 29.46 0.59
CA SER A 69 -16.17 30.48 1.11
C SER A 69 -15.40 30.23 2.42
N LYS A 70 -14.12 29.86 2.33
CA LYS A 70 -13.02 30.36 3.20
C LYS A 70 -11.62 30.06 2.63
N PRO A 71 -10.58 30.83 3.03
CA PRO A 71 -9.29 30.89 2.35
C PRO A 71 -8.37 29.74 2.76
N ASP A 72 -7.64 29.22 1.77
CA ASP A 72 -6.65 28.12 1.80
C ASP A 72 -7.15 26.77 2.37
N PRO A 73 -7.48 25.77 1.51
CA PRO A 73 -7.87 24.45 1.97
C PRO A 73 -6.66 23.75 2.59
N LYS A 74 -6.60 23.74 3.92
CA LYS A 74 -5.61 22.97 4.67
C LYS A 74 -5.92 21.47 4.47
N PRO A 75 -4.94 20.61 4.12
CA PRO A 75 -5.21 19.21 3.82
C PRO A 75 -5.82 18.50 5.03
N THR A 76 -6.99 17.90 4.82
CA THR A 76 -7.79 17.24 5.86
C THR A 76 -7.15 15.95 6.36
N TYR A 77 -6.36 15.29 5.52
CA TYR A 77 -5.65 14.06 5.87
C TYR A 77 -4.17 14.12 5.50
N ARG A 78 -3.34 13.46 6.33
CA ARG A 78 -1.93 13.17 6.02
C ARG A 78 -1.76 11.67 5.82
N PHE A 79 -0.98 11.29 4.81
CA PHE A 79 -0.75 9.88 4.46
C PHE A 79 0.70 9.47 4.69
N ASN A 80 0.89 8.24 5.16
CA ASN A 80 2.14 7.52 5.09
C ASN A 80 1.90 6.22 4.31
N VAL A 81 2.75 5.96 3.32
CA VAL A 81 2.71 4.73 2.53
C VAL A 81 4.05 4.03 2.66
N THR A 82 4.03 2.80 3.15
CA THR A 82 5.20 1.93 3.25
C THR A 82 5.05 0.80 2.23
N CYS A 83 6.06 0.58 1.39
CA CYS A 83 6.12 -0.51 0.42
C CYS A 83 7.27 -1.44 0.76
N THR A 84 6.97 -2.72 0.94
CA THR A 84 7.94 -3.77 1.25
C THR A 84 7.91 -4.81 0.12
N ILE A 85 9.03 -4.94 -0.61
CA ILE A 85 9.23 -5.96 -1.65
C ILE A 85 10.20 -7.02 -1.11
N ILE A 86 9.79 -8.28 -1.16
CA ILE A 86 10.48 -9.40 -0.52
C ILE A 86 10.78 -10.44 -1.58
N GLN A 87 12.05 -10.75 -1.77
CA GLN A 87 12.43 -11.88 -2.61
C GLN A 87 11.97 -13.19 -1.97
N GLN A 88 11.21 -13.99 -2.70
CA GLN A 88 10.96 -15.38 -2.35
C GLN A 88 12.11 -16.24 -2.87
N GLY A 89 12.42 -17.33 -2.17
CA GLY A 89 13.46 -18.26 -2.61
C GLY A 89 13.18 -18.72 -4.04
N PHE A 90 14.12 -18.49 -4.96
CA PHE A 90 13.98 -18.87 -6.36
C PHE A 90 14.04 -20.39 -6.47
N SER A 91 12.94 -21.03 -6.87
CA SER A 91 13.03 -22.37 -7.45
C SER A 91 13.56 -22.19 -8.87
N SER A 92 14.84 -22.46 -9.10
CA SER A 92 15.37 -22.54 -10.46
C SER A 92 14.46 -23.44 -11.29
N LYS A 93 13.92 -22.92 -12.40
CA LYS A 93 13.31 -23.72 -13.45
C LYS A 93 14.42 -24.49 -14.18
N GLU A 94 15.05 -25.44 -13.49
CA GLU A 94 15.80 -26.61 -13.98
C GLU A 94 16.62 -27.22 -12.84
N GLY A 95 16.34 -28.49 -12.51
CA GLY A 95 17.36 -29.42 -12.02
C GLY A 95 17.83 -29.40 -10.56
N SER A 96 17.29 -28.59 -9.66
CA SER A 96 17.63 -28.71 -8.23
C SER A 96 16.73 -29.73 -7.53
N THR A 97 17.28 -30.89 -7.14
CA THR A 97 16.61 -31.93 -6.34
C THR A 97 16.48 -31.57 -4.86
N ASN A 98 16.78 -30.33 -4.47
CA ASN A 98 16.73 -29.91 -3.08
C ASN A 98 15.36 -29.32 -2.73
N VAL A 99 14.56 -30.11 -2.01
CA VAL A 99 13.18 -29.80 -1.58
C VAL A 99 13.11 -28.55 -0.67
N GLU A 100 14.25 -28.05 -0.20
CA GLU A 100 14.36 -26.81 0.58
C GLU A 100 14.14 -25.51 -0.23
N ALA A 101 14.15 -25.58 -1.57
CA ALA A 101 14.07 -24.41 -2.47
C ALA A 101 12.65 -23.85 -2.73
N ARG A 102 11.61 -24.37 -2.04
CA ARG A 102 10.23 -23.87 -2.08
C ARG A 102 9.80 -23.16 -0.79
N GLY A 103 10.73 -22.92 0.13
CA GLY A 103 10.45 -22.29 1.42
C GLY A 103 10.07 -20.82 1.27
N ARG A 104 8.79 -20.50 1.43
CA ARG A 104 8.36 -19.11 1.67
C ARG A 104 9.04 -18.63 2.95
N ARG A 105 9.68 -17.47 2.91
CA ARG A 105 10.19 -16.87 4.16
C ARG A 105 8.98 -16.40 4.96
N GLY A 106 8.79 -16.96 6.15
CA GLY A 106 7.74 -16.49 7.06
C GLY A 106 8.03 -15.04 7.44
N MET A 107 7.13 -14.13 7.11
CA MET A 107 7.20 -12.73 7.55
C MET A 107 5.92 -12.37 8.27
N HIS A 108 6.05 -11.91 9.51
CA HIS A 108 4.97 -11.35 10.30
C HIS A 108 5.24 -9.87 10.50
N CYS A 109 4.33 -9.02 10.03
CA CYS A 109 4.37 -7.57 10.25
C CYS A 109 3.17 -7.20 11.13
N ALA A 110 3.43 -6.42 12.18
CA ALA A 110 2.40 -5.82 13.02
C ALA A 110 2.77 -4.37 13.29
N SER A 111 1.80 -3.49 13.19
CA SER A 111 1.95 -2.07 13.45
C SER A 111 1.07 -1.68 14.64
N GLY A 112 1.59 -0.85 15.53
CA GLY A 112 0.86 -0.27 16.64
C GLY A 112 1.05 1.24 16.65
N ALA A 113 0.04 1.96 17.08
CA ALA A 113 0.06 3.41 17.12
C ALA A 113 -0.65 3.95 18.36
N TYR A 114 -0.29 5.18 18.71
CA TYR A 114 -1.01 6.01 19.68
C TYR A 114 -1.57 7.22 18.91
N TRP A 115 -2.87 7.16 18.61
CA TRP A 115 -3.54 8.07 17.68
C TRP A 115 -5.03 8.23 18.00
N ASP A 116 -5.74 9.07 17.25
CA ASP A 116 -7.19 9.20 17.38
C ASP A 116 -7.90 8.05 16.66
N THR A 117 -8.47 7.11 17.42
CA THR A 117 -9.15 5.92 16.88
C THR A 117 -10.41 6.22 16.07
N LYS A 118 -10.88 7.48 16.04
CA LYS A 118 -12.04 7.89 15.24
C LYS A 118 -11.69 8.38 13.85
N HIS A 119 -10.49 8.94 13.66
CA HIS A 119 -10.11 9.64 12.42
C HIS A 119 -8.83 9.11 11.80
N ASP A 120 -7.97 8.48 12.61
CA ASP A 120 -6.73 7.88 12.18
C ASP A 120 -6.94 6.37 11.98
N GLY A 121 -6.08 5.77 11.17
CA GLY A 121 -6.16 4.34 10.90
C GLY A 121 -5.07 3.87 9.95
N MET A 122 -5.05 2.56 9.75
CA MET A 122 -4.17 1.92 8.77
C MET A 122 -4.87 0.84 7.99
N TRP A 123 -4.34 0.56 6.80
CA TRP A 123 -4.79 -0.51 5.95
C TRP A 123 -3.57 -1.16 5.28
N THR A 124 -3.56 -2.50 5.26
CA THR A 124 -2.47 -3.28 4.69
C THR A 124 -2.98 -4.09 3.50
N TYR A 125 -2.18 -4.12 2.44
CA TYR A 125 -2.46 -4.82 1.20
C TYR A 125 -1.30 -5.73 0.84
N LYS A 126 -1.63 -6.94 0.42
CA LYS A 126 -0.68 -7.86 -0.19
C LYS A 126 -1.04 -8.05 -1.65
N HIS A 127 -0.09 -7.74 -2.54
CA HIS A 127 -0.32 -7.86 -3.97
C HIS A 127 -0.23 -9.34 -4.42
N PRO A 128 -1.29 -9.90 -5.04
CA PRO A 128 -1.32 -11.32 -5.36
C PRO A 128 -0.37 -11.72 -6.51
N VAL A 129 -0.22 -10.88 -7.54
CA VAL A 129 0.56 -11.23 -8.76
C VAL A 129 2.07 -11.17 -8.53
N ALA A 130 2.53 -10.53 -7.45
CA ALA A 130 3.94 -10.55 -7.08
C ALA A 130 4.44 -11.99 -6.85
N GLU A 131 3.58 -12.88 -6.31
CA GLU A 131 3.96 -14.25 -5.94
C GLU A 131 4.43 -15.05 -7.17
N GLU A 132 3.78 -14.87 -8.32
CA GLU A 132 4.13 -15.53 -9.58
C GLU A 132 5.50 -15.09 -10.11
N LYS A 133 5.94 -13.88 -9.74
CA LYS A 133 7.23 -13.26 -10.11
C LYS A 133 8.35 -13.62 -9.13
N GLY A 134 8.10 -14.52 -8.19
CA GLY A 134 9.08 -14.93 -7.17
C GLY A 134 9.32 -13.88 -6.10
N MET A 135 8.35 -13.00 -5.84
CA MET A 135 8.44 -12.00 -4.78
C MET A 135 7.12 -11.84 -4.02
N ASP A 136 7.16 -11.35 -2.79
CA ASP A 136 5.99 -10.84 -2.10
C ASP A 136 6.06 -9.31 -2.10
N LEU A 137 4.92 -8.65 -2.29
CA LEU A 137 4.80 -7.20 -2.22
C LEU A 137 3.70 -6.85 -1.23
N VAL A 138 4.09 -6.11 -0.19
CA VAL A 138 3.19 -5.67 0.89
C VAL A 138 3.20 -4.15 0.96
N LEU A 139 2.02 -3.55 0.89
CA LEU A 139 1.79 -2.12 1.08
C LEU A 139 1.09 -1.89 2.42
N ASN A 140 1.52 -0.87 3.15
CA ASN A 140 0.83 -0.38 4.33
C ASN A 140 0.54 1.11 4.14
N ILE A 141 -0.74 1.47 4.20
CA ILE A 141 -1.23 2.84 4.08
C ILE A 141 -1.73 3.25 5.46
N VAL A 142 -1.19 4.34 5.99
CA VAL A 142 -1.62 4.95 7.24
C VAL A 142 -2.13 6.34 6.95
N TRP A 143 -3.27 6.69 7.54
CA TRP A 143 -3.83 8.03 7.44
C TRP A 143 -4.00 8.66 8.81
N PHE A 144 -3.83 9.97 8.83
CA PHE A 144 -4.03 10.80 10.01
C PHE A 144 -5.02 11.91 9.65
N GLY A 145 -6.20 11.89 10.26
CA GLY A 145 -7.20 12.93 10.11
C GLY A 145 -6.81 14.18 10.90
N SER A 146 -6.92 15.35 10.30
CA SER A 146 -6.85 16.61 11.03
C SER A 146 -8.23 16.90 11.62
N LEU A 147 -8.34 16.91 12.95
CA LEU A 147 -9.47 17.54 13.62
C LEU A 147 -9.55 19.00 13.15
N ARG A 148 -10.65 19.37 12.51
CA ARG A 148 -11.05 20.77 12.32
C ARG A 148 -11.72 21.27 13.60
#